data_AF-A0A4P9WTG3-F1
#
_entry.id   AF-A0A4P9WTG3-F1
#
_cell.length_a   1.000
_cell.length_b   1.000
_cell.length_c   1.000
_cell.angle_alpha   90.00
_cell.angle_beta   90.00
_cell.angle_gamma   90.00
#
_symmetry.space_group_name_H-M   'P 1'
#
loop_
_entity.id
_entity.type
_entity.pdbx_description
1 polymer ?
#
loop_
_entity_poly.entity_id
_entity_poly.type
_entity_poly.pdbx_seq_one_letter_code
_entity_poly.pdbx_strand_id
1 'polypeptide(L)'
;MAALSRHPRFSTPMKANAKTFGIVHFGGPVHYDTDGFTAKNTDILSPDFVSIFRGNGNDIRPSDNPFARALFSEKIISTQKDPRAGGIVAAAQTNKRPVRQPSMSLQRRQSMKRRVGEKPTVAYNFAHAVTEMCETLQETVAWYVVCLKPNERLRDTQFDVAFVAQQLTAYAVPTLVDTLRVTGDYAMSTLIGDFAQAYAPLLSGEGAVATVRTADPAAKQVQDLVAYFHLTQAATDDPAAPAPMVAMGANKIFLREPAWQLLD
;
A
#
# COMPACT_ATOMS: atom_id res chain seq x y z
N MET A 1 -11.54 -11.43 25.99
CA MET A 1 -11.30 -9.97 26.06
C MET A 1 -10.12 -9.55 26.96
N ALA A 2 -9.58 -10.40 27.86
CA ALA A 2 -8.53 -9.97 28.79
C ALA A 2 -7.17 -9.63 28.15
N ALA A 3 -6.79 -10.28 27.04
CA ALA A 3 -5.43 -10.18 26.47
C ALA A 3 -5.07 -8.80 25.89
N LEU A 4 -6.06 -8.06 25.34
CA LEU A 4 -5.82 -6.76 24.68
C LEU A 4 -6.25 -5.57 25.53
N SER A 5 -6.81 -5.81 26.73
CA SER A 5 -7.29 -4.76 27.64
C SER A 5 -6.21 -3.75 28.07
N ARG A 6 -4.93 -4.12 27.96
CA ARG A 6 -3.77 -3.28 28.31
C ARG A 6 -3.25 -2.45 27.14
N HIS A 7 -3.75 -2.64 25.92
CA HIS A 7 -3.22 -1.95 24.75
C HIS A 7 -3.79 -0.53 24.68
N PRO A 8 -2.96 0.52 24.52
CA PRO A 8 -3.40 1.93 24.60
C PRO A 8 -4.42 2.33 23.54
N ARG A 9 -4.49 1.58 22.43
CA ARG A 9 -5.47 1.81 21.35
C ARG A 9 -6.68 0.87 21.37
N PHE A 10 -6.85 0.11 22.44
CA PHE A 10 -8.00 -0.80 22.61
C PHE A 10 -8.82 -0.35 23.82
N SER A 11 -10.15 -0.31 23.67
CA SER A 11 -11.07 0.04 24.74
C SER A 11 -12.14 -1.04 24.91
N THR A 12 -12.43 -1.35 26.17
CA THR A 12 -13.50 -2.28 26.54
C THR A 12 -14.83 -1.55 26.69
N PRO A 13 -15.97 -2.24 26.52
CA PRO A 13 -17.27 -1.62 26.64
C PRO A 13 -17.50 -1.08 28.06
N MET A 14 -18.19 0.06 28.13
CA MET A 14 -18.51 0.73 29.41
C MET A 14 -19.55 -0.06 30.25
N LYS A 15 -20.31 -0.97 29.61
CA LYS A 15 -21.25 -1.88 30.27
C LYS A 15 -20.71 -3.32 30.19
N ALA A 16 -20.66 -4.01 31.32
CA ALA A 16 -20.06 -5.35 31.45
C ALA A 16 -20.63 -6.43 30.50
N ASN A 17 -21.90 -6.29 30.09
CA ASN A 17 -22.58 -7.26 29.21
C ASN A 17 -22.75 -6.79 27.76
N ALA A 18 -22.19 -5.63 27.38
CA ALA A 18 -22.27 -5.18 26.00
C ALA A 18 -21.33 -5.98 25.10
N LYS A 19 -21.83 -6.48 23.97
CA LYS A 19 -21.07 -7.20 22.93
C LYS A 19 -20.25 -6.27 22.04
N THR A 20 -19.74 -5.17 22.59
CA THR A 20 -19.02 -4.14 21.82
C THR A 20 -17.58 -3.99 22.32
N PHE A 21 -16.70 -3.47 21.47
CA PHE A 21 -15.35 -3.07 21.84
C PHE A 21 -14.95 -1.84 21.02
N GLY A 22 -13.99 -1.04 21.47
CA GLY A 22 -13.51 0.12 20.71
C GLY A 22 -12.05 0.01 20.30
N ILE A 23 -11.72 0.54 19.14
CA ILE A 23 -10.35 0.70 18.65
C ILE A 23 -10.12 2.18 18.34
N VAL A 24 -8.98 2.71 18.77
CA VAL A 24 -8.53 4.06 18.41
C VAL A 24 -7.76 3.98 17.08
N HIS A 25 -8.43 4.31 15.98
CA HIS A 25 -7.85 4.37 14.64
C HIS A 25 -7.17 5.73 14.42
N PHE A 26 -6.42 5.86 13.31
CA PHE A 26 -5.82 7.13 12.93
C PHE A 26 -6.87 8.24 12.73
N GLY A 27 -8.05 7.89 12.21
CA GLY A 27 -9.19 8.82 12.03
C GLY A 27 -10.06 9.02 13.27
N GLY A 28 -9.67 8.45 14.42
CA GLY A 28 -10.41 8.56 15.69
C GLY A 28 -10.91 7.22 16.25
N PRO A 29 -11.54 7.26 17.44
CA PRO A 29 -12.08 6.07 18.10
C PRO A 29 -13.34 5.56 17.39
N VAL A 30 -13.40 4.25 17.17
CA VAL A 30 -14.55 3.56 16.58
C VAL A 30 -14.96 2.40 17.48
N HIS A 31 -16.26 2.26 17.73
CA HIS A 31 -16.83 1.15 18.47
C HIS A 31 -17.46 0.12 17.52
N TYR A 32 -17.06 -1.14 17.69
CA TYR A 32 -17.53 -2.28 16.92
C TYR A 32 -18.50 -3.11 17.75
N ASP A 33 -19.57 -3.56 17.13
CA ASP A 33 -20.44 -4.62 17.65
C ASP A 33 -19.94 -5.97 17.14
N THR A 34 -19.81 -6.94 18.04
CA THR A 34 -19.35 -8.30 17.74
C THR A 34 -20.47 -9.19 17.18
N ASP A 35 -21.70 -8.69 17.10
CA ASP A 35 -22.81 -9.47 16.56
C ASP A 35 -22.54 -9.99 15.14
N GLY A 36 -22.71 -11.30 14.95
CA GLY A 36 -22.46 -11.99 13.69
C GLY A 36 -21.00 -12.05 13.22
N PHE A 37 -19.99 -11.59 14.00
CA PHE A 37 -18.58 -11.58 13.58
C PHE A 37 -18.09 -12.96 13.12
N THR A 38 -18.32 -13.99 13.93
CA THR A 38 -17.89 -15.36 13.62
C THR A 38 -18.56 -15.88 12.36
N ALA A 39 -19.87 -15.65 12.19
CA ALA A 39 -20.60 -16.12 11.01
C ALA A 39 -20.08 -15.44 9.73
N LYS A 40 -19.93 -14.11 9.75
CA LYS A 40 -19.35 -13.32 8.65
C LYS A 40 -17.91 -13.73 8.33
N ASN A 41 -17.11 -14.04 9.36
CA ASN A 41 -15.71 -14.44 9.17
C ASN A 41 -15.54 -15.88 8.67
N THR A 42 -16.48 -16.77 9.01
CA THR A 42 -16.42 -18.17 8.55
C THR A 42 -16.88 -18.29 7.10
N ASP A 43 -17.82 -17.47 6.64
CA ASP A 43 -18.23 -17.38 5.21
C ASP A 43 -18.61 -18.74 4.60
N ILE A 44 -19.28 -19.58 5.40
CA ILE A 44 -19.71 -20.92 4.98
C ILE A 44 -20.76 -20.77 3.89
N LEU A 45 -20.49 -21.39 2.75
CA LEU A 45 -21.44 -21.56 1.67
C LEU A 45 -22.17 -22.90 1.85
N SER A 46 -23.47 -22.93 1.56
CA SER A 46 -24.22 -24.19 1.57
C SER A 46 -23.63 -25.15 0.52
N PRO A 47 -23.31 -26.40 0.91
CA PRO A 47 -22.79 -27.40 -0.01
C PRO A 47 -23.75 -27.73 -1.15
N ASP A 48 -25.05 -27.56 -0.93
CA ASP A 48 -26.08 -27.88 -1.93
C ASP A 48 -25.95 -27.00 -3.17
N PHE A 49 -25.64 -25.71 -3.00
CA PHE A 49 -25.39 -24.83 -4.14
C PHE A 49 -24.19 -25.32 -4.97
N VAL A 50 -23.13 -25.77 -4.31
CA VAL A 50 -21.96 -26.29 -5.02
C VAL A 50 -22.31 -27.57 -5.77
N SER A 51 -23.09 -28.46 -5.16
CA SER A 51 -23.57 -29.71 -5.77
C SER A 51 -24.48 -29.44 -6.98
N ILE A 52 -25.36 -28.44 -6.92
CA ILE A 52 -26.25 -28.04 -8.02
C ILE A 52 -25.44 -27.54 -9.23
N PHE A 53 -24.41 -26.71 -9.01
CA PHE A 53 -23.64 -26.14 -10.12
C PHE A 53 -22.59 -27.10 -10.66
N ARG A 54 -21.87 -27.83 -9.80
CA ARG A 54 -20.80 -28.76 -10.21
C ARG A 54 -21.29 -30.16 -10.56
N GLY A 55 -22.49 -30.54 -10.11
CA GLY A 55 -22.89 -31.92 -9.99
C GLY A 55 -22.22 -32.60 -8.80
N ASN A 56 -22.83 -33.69 -8.31
CA ASN A 56 -22.29 -34.50 -7.22
C ASN A 56 -21.73 -35.86 -7.69
N GLY A 57 -21.70 -36.11 -9.01
CA GLY A 57 -21.19 -37.34 -9.61
C GLY A 57 -22.15 -38.54 -9.54
N ASN A 58 -23.25 -38.41 -8.81
CA ASN A 58 -24.27 -39.46 -8.63
C ASN A 58 -25.60 -39.00 -9.25
N ASP A 59 -26.42 -38.30 -8.48
CA ASP A 59 -27.81 -38.01 -8.82
C ASP A 59 -28.04 -36.59 -9.37
N ILE A 60 -27.10 -35.67 -9.11
CA ILE A 60 -27.20 -34.27 -9.54
C ILE A 60 -26.24 -34.05 -10.71
N ARG A 61 -26.82 -33.75 -11.88
CA ARG A 61 -26.05 -33.34 -13.06
C ARG A 61 -25.50 -31.91 -12.88
N PRO A 62 -24.29 -31.63 -13.40
CA PRO A 62 -23.75 -30.27 -13.43
C PRO A 62 -24.67 -29.32 -14.20
N SER A 63 -24.58 -28.02 -13.92
CA SER A 63 -25.32 -27.01 -14.69
C SER A 63 -24.93 -27.01 -16.16
N ASP A 64 -25.91 -26.90 -17.06
CA ASP A 64 -25.66 -26.80 -18.50
C ASP A 64 -24.97 -25.48 -18.90
N ASN A 65 -25.05 -24.44 -18.06
CA ASN A 65 -24.39 -23.17 -18.30
C ASN A 65 -22.89 -23.26 -17.94
N PRO A 66 -21.98 -23.17 -18.93
CA PRO A 66 -20.54 -23.26 -18.68
C PRO A 66 -20.01 -22.14 -17.77
N PHE A 67 -20.61 -20.95 -17.84
CA PHE A 67 -20.24 -19.82 -17.00
C PHE A 67 -20.63 -20.07 -15.54
N ALA A 68 -21.82 -20.61 -15.27
CA ALA A 68 -22.23 -20.97 -13.92
C ALA A 68 -21.31 -22.04 -13.31
N ARG A 69 -20.93 -23.04 -14.10
CA ARG A 69 -19.92 -24.04 -13.68
C ARG A 69 -18.56 -23.41 -13.38
N ALA A 70 -18.14 -22.42 -14.17
CA ALA A 70 -16.87 -21.74 -13.98
C ALA A 70 -16.84 -20.91 -12.68
N LEU A 71 -17.93 -20.19 -12.36
CA LEU A 71 -18.06 -19.42 -11.11
C LEU A 71 -17.91 -20.30 -9.86
N PHE A 72 -18.44 -21.52 -9.94
CA PHE A 72 -18.35 -22.48 -8.85
C PHE A 72 -17.11 -23.37 -8.96
N SER A 73 -16.10 -23.10 -9.79
CA SER A 73 -14.93 -23.99 -9.95
C SER A 73 -14.11 -24.19 -8.66
N GLU A 74 -13.28 -25.26 -8.62
CA GLU A 74 -12.42 -25.59 -7.46
C GLU A 74 -11.41 -24.49 -7.11
N LYS A 75 -11.06 -23.64 -8.08
CA LYS A 75 -10.16 -22.49 -7.88
C LYS A 75 -10.81 -21.40 -7.03
N ILE A 76 -12.13 -21.24 -7.15
CA ILE A 76 -12.91 -20.16 -6.54
C ILE A 76 -13.56 -20.64 -5.24
N ILE A 77 -14.06 -21.89 -5.19
CA ILE A 77 -14.74 -22.44 -4.03
C ILE A 77 -13.99 -23.67 -3.53
N SER A 78 -13.45 -23.57 -2.32
CA SER A 78 -12.86 -24.70 -1.62
C SER A 78 -13.98 -25.55 -1.03
N THR A 79 -13.94 -26.86 -1.30
CA THR A 79 -14.93 -27.82 -0.81
C THR A 79 -14.26 -28.86 0.07
N GLN A 80 -14.81 -29.08 1.25
CA GLN A 80 -14.47 -30.23 2.08
C GLN A 80 -15.48 -31.34 1.78
N LYS A 81 -15.00 -32.47 1.26
CA LYS A 81 -15.80 -33.67 1.05
C LYS A 81 -15.77 -34.54 2.30
N ASP A 82 -16.90 -35.10 2.69
CA ASP A 82 -16.93 -36.10 3.78
C ASP A 82 -16.58 -37.49 3.20
N PRO A 83 -15.48 -38.13 3.66
CA PRO A 83 -15.10 -39.47 3.20
C PRO A 83 -16.13 -40.54 3.56
N ARG A 84 -16.93 -40.32 4.62
CA ARG A 84 -17.90 -41.31 5.13
C ARG A 84 -19.23 -41.23 4.38
N ALA A 85 -19.56 -40.09 3.78
CA ALA A 85 -20.79 -39.85 3.04
C ALA A 85 -20.59 -39.97 1.51
N GLY A 86 -19.69 -40.83 1.04
CA GLY A 86 -19.50 -41.10 -0.39
C GLY A 86 -18.97 -39.92 -1.20
N GLY A 87 -18.25 -38.98 -0.58
CA GLY A 87 -17.63 -37.85 -1.30
C GLY A 87 -18.55 -36.64 -1.52
N ILE A 88 -19.71 -36.61 -0.88
CA ILE A 88 -20.60 -35.43 -0.84
C ILE A 88 -19.86 -34.25 -0.20
N VAL A 89 -20.08 -33.05 -0.75
CA VAL A 89 -19.53 -31.81 -0.21
C VAL A 89 -20.21 -31.53 1.14
N ALA A 90 -19.44 -31.49 2.23
CA ALA A 90 -19.95 -31.24 3.57
C ALA A 90 -19.81 -29.78 3.99
N ALA A 91 -18.82 -29.07 3.42
CA ALA A 91 -18.65 -27.64 3.61
C ALA A 91 -18.06 -27.03 2.34
N ALA A 92 -18.50 -25.80 2.04
CA ALA A 92 -17.95 -25.01 0.96
C ALA A 92 -17.60 -23.61 1.46
N GLN A 93 -16.55 -23.02 0.91
CA GLN A 93 -16.14 -21.67 1.25
C GLN A 93 -15.50 -20.97 0.04
N THR A 94 -15.76 -19.68 -0.10
CA THR A 94 -15.17 -18.88 -1.18
C THR A 94 -13.70 -18.55 -0.87
N ASN A 95 -12.85 -18.67 -1.89
CA ASN A 95 -11.46 -18.24 -1.81
C ASN A 95 -11.39 -16.75 -2.18
N LYS A 96 -11.21 -15.89 -1.18
CA LYS A 96 -11.16 -14.42 -1.37
C LYS A 96 -9.76 -13.89 -1.72
N ARG A 97 -8.87 -14.77 -2.18
CA ARG A 97 -7.51 -14.37 -2.60
C ARG A 97 -7.54 -13.73 -3.99
N PRO A 98 -6.71 -12.72 -4.24
CA PRO A 98 -6.52 -12.18 -5.58
C PRO A 98 -6.12 -13.31 -6.55
N VAL A 99 -6.85 -13.43 -7.66
CA VAL A 99 -6.56 -14.45 -8.70
C VAL A 99 -5.46 -13.97 -9.64
N ARG A 100 -5.30 -12.65 -9.76
CA ARG A 100 -4.27 -12.02 -10.59
C ARG A 100 -3.06 -11.68 -9.74
N GLN A 101 -1.89 -11.99 -10.29
CA GLN A 101 -0.62 -11.64 -9.67
C GLN A 101 -0.32 -10.15 -9.89
N PRO A 102 0.29 -9.47 -8.91
CA PRO A 102 0.85 -8.15 -9.14
C PRO A 102 1.98 -8.25 -10.16
N SER A 103 1.95 -7.39 -11.18
CA SER A 103 2.88 -7.42 -12.32
C SER A 103 4.35 -7.18 -11.95
N MET A 104 4.63 -6.61 -10.78
CA MET A 104 5.98 -6.19 -10.36
C MET A 104 6.69 -7.18 -9.43
N SER A 105 5.99 -8.13 -8.80
CA SER A 105 6.60 -9.06 -7.84
C SER A 105 7.26 -10.24 -8.56
N LEU A 106 8.46 -10.01 -9.12
CA LEU A 106 9.24 -11.06 -9.77
C LEU A 106 9.98 -11.99 -8.79
N GLN A 107 10.07 -11.65 -7.49
CA GLN A 107 11.11 -12.25 -6.65
C GLN A 107 10.75 -12.51 -5.17
N ARG A 108 9.56 -13.04 -4.83
CA ARG A 108 9.43 -13.72 -3.52
C ARG A 108 8.30 -14.74 -3.40
N ARG A 109 8.49 -15.93 -3.99
CA ARG A 109 7.68 -17.11 -3.65
C ARG A 109 8.21 -17.81 -2.40
N GLN A 110 8.15 -17.16 -1.25
CA GLN A 110 7.97 -17.91 -0.01
C GLN A 110 6.49 -17.86 0.35
N SER A 111 5.72 -18.75 -0.27
CA SER A 111 4.39 -19.10 0.19
C SER A 111 4.49 -19.38 1.69
N MET A 112 3.88 -18.54 2.53
CA MET A 112 3.68 -18.87 3.93
C MET A 112 2.97 -20.23 3.96
N LYS A 113 3.72 -21.30 4.27
CA LYS A 113 3.17 -22.64 4.39
C LYS A 113 2.04 -22.57 5.41
N ARG A 114 0.84 -22.95 4.98
CA ARG A 114 -0.32 -23.07 5.87
C ARG A 114 0.06 -23.91 7.08
N ARG A 115 -0.19 -23.39 8.27
CA ARG A 115 -0.16 -24.22 9.47
C ARG A 115 -1.26 -25.27 9.33
N VAL A 116 -0.89 -26.53 9.54
CA VAL A 116 -1.85 -27.64 9.48
C VAL A 116 -2.94 -27.39 10.52
N GLY A 117 -4.20 -27.31 10.07
CA GLY A 117 -5.37 -27.09 10.94
C GLY A 117 -6.02 -25.71 10.85
N GLU A 118 -5.39 -24.70 10.24
CA GLU A 118 -6.06 -23.41 10.04
C GLU A 118 -7.05 -23.48 8.87
N LYS A 119 -8.34 -23.32 9.21
CA LYS A 119 -9.41 -23.07 8.25
C LYS A 119 -9.23 -21.66 7.71
N PRO A 120 -9.15 -21.45 6.39
CA PRO A 120 -8.98 -20.11 5.84
C PRO A 120 -10.22 -19.29 6.19
N THR A 121 -10.12 -18.30 7.06
CA THR A 121 -11.24 -17.38 7.33
C THR A 121 -11.22 -16.21 6.35
N VAL A 122 -12.31 -15.44 6.30
CA VAL A 122 -12.35 -14.19 5.52
C VAL A 122 -11.23 -13.25 5.97
N ALA A 123 -11.08 -13.05 7.28
CA ALA A 123 -10.05 -12.20 7.85
C ALA A 123 -8.63 -12.71 7.52
N TYR A 124 -8.41 -14.03 7.55
CA TYR A 124 -7.11 -14.61 7.19
C TYR A 124 -6.75 -14.35 5.72
N ASN A 125 -7.68 -14.59 4.80
CA ASN A 125 -7.46 -14.34 3.38
C ASN A 125 -7.29 -12.85 3.09
N PHE A 126 -8.07 -11.99 3.74
CA PHE A 126 -7.96 -10.54 3.62
C PHE A 126 -6.62 -10.03 4.14
N ALA A 127 -6.20 -10.46 5.33
CA ALA A 127 -4.92 -10.06 5.90
C ALA A 127 -3.75 -10.44 4.99
N HIS A 128 -3.76 -11.67 4.46
CA HIS A 128 -2.74 -12.10 3.50
C HIS A 128 -2.73 -11.25 2.22
N ALA A 129 -3.91 -10.96 1.65
CA ALA A 129 -4.01 -10.13 0.45
C ALA A 129 -3.51 -8.69 0.68
N VAL A 130 -3.80 -8.12 1.86
CA VAL A 130 -3.30 -6.80 2.25
C VAL A 130 -1.78 -6.82 2.46
N THR A 131 -1.24 -7.85 3.12
CA THR A 131 0.22 -8.00 3.28
C THR A 131 0.92 -8.09 1.93
N GLU A 132 0.44 -8.95 1.03
CA GLU A 132 1.00 -9.11 -0.32
C GLU A 132 0.92 -7.80 -1.13
N MET A 133 -0.19 -7.07 -1.00
CA MET A 133 -0.33 -5.74 -1.61
C MET A 133 0.67 -4.73 -1.03
N CYS A 134 0.82 -4.67 0.29
CA CYS A 134 1.78 -3.77 0.95
C CYS A 134 3.21 -4.08 0.53
N GLU A 135 3.61 -5.35 0.47
CA GLU A 135 4.94 -5.77 0.00
C GLU A 135 5.16 -5.35 -1.44
N THR A 136 4.17 -5.53 -2.32
CA THR A 136 4.26 -5.08 -3.72
C THR A 136 4.39 -3.56 -3.81
N LEU A 137 3.62 -2.80 -3.03
CA LEU A 137 3.67 -1.34 -3.05
C LEU A 137 5.02 -0.80 -2.55
N GLN A 138 5.67 -1.49 -1.60
CA GLN A 138 6.99 -1.11 -1.09
C GLN A 138 8.11 -1.18 -2.15
N GLU A 139 7.92 -1.97 -3.21
CA GLU A 139 8.86 -2.07 -4.33
C GLU A 139 8.63 -0.98 -5.40
N THR A 140 7.64 -0.11 -5.22
CA THR A 140 7.27 0.93 -6.19
C THR A 140 7.55 2.34 -5.67
N VAL A 141 7.72 3.28 -6.59
CA VAL A 141 7.67 4.72 -6.27
C VAL A 141 6.21 5.12 -6.13
N ALA A 142 5.78 5.38 -4.90
CA ALA A 142 4.39 5.71 -4.60
C ALA A 142 4.11 7.21 -4.81
N TRP A 143 3.04 7.51 -5.53
CA TRP A 143 2.46 8.85 -5.65
C TRP A 143 1.14 8.89 -4.89
N TYR A 144 1.00 9.84 -3.97
CA TYR A 144 -0.17 9.93 -3.09
C TYR A 144 -1.13 11.01 -3.59
N VAL A 145 -2.40 10.64 -3.77
CA VAL A 145 -3.50 11.57 -4.05
C VAL A 145 -4.44 11.58 -2.85
N VAL A 146 -4.56 12.72 -2.18
CA VAL A 146 -5.46 12.89 -1.04
C VAL A 146 -6.78 13.48 -1.54
N CYS A 147 -7.86 12.71 -1.41
CA CYS A 147 -9.20 13.14 -1.78
C CYS A 147 -9.92 13.73 -0.55
N LEU A 148 -10.36 14.99 -0.65
CA LEU A 148 -11.10 15.68 0.41
C LEU A 148 -12.57 15.83 0.01
N LYS A 149 -13.48 15.48 0.92
CA LYS A 149 -14.91 15.72 0.74
C LYS A 149 -15.24 17.15 1.18
N PRO A 150 -15.80 18.02 0.30
CA PRO A 150 -15.94 19.45 0.59
C PRO A 150 -17.04 19.73 1.64
N ASN A 151 -18.05 18.88 1.74
CA ASN A 151 -19.11 18.97 2.74
C ASN A 151 -19.78 17.61 2.94
N GLU A 152 -20.34 17.34 4.14
CA GLU A 152 -21.00 16.07 4.45
C GLU A 152 -22.22 15.76 3.57
N ARG A 153 -22.94 16.81 3.17
CA ARG A 153 -24.25 16.74 2.50
C ARG A 153 -24.17 16.48 1.00
N LEU A 154 -22.97 16.34 0.43
CA LEU A 154 -22.73 16.15 -1.00
C LEU A 154 -23.41 17.24 -1.87
N ARG A 155 -23.44 18.48 -1.37
CA ARG A 155 -24.00 19.62 -2.10
C ARG A 155 -22.93 20.27 -2.95
N ASP A 156 -23.29 20.58 -4.18
CA ASP A 156 -22.43 21.34 -5.08
C ASP A 156 -22.14 22.73 -4.49
N THR A 157 -20.93 23.25 -4.74
CA THR A 157 -20.48 24.62 -4.34
C THR A 157 -20.41 24.92 -2.84
N GLN A 158 -20.75 23.99 -1.95
CA GLN A 158 -20.63 24.17 -0.51
C GLN A 158 -19.28 23.64 0.00
N PHE A 159 -18.55 24.48 0.73
CA PHE A 159 -17.30 24.12 1.37
C PHE A 159 -17.40 24.33 2.89
N ASP A 160 -17.32 23.24 3.64
CA ASP A 160 -17.31 23.24 5.09
C ASP A 160 -15.86 23.21 5.59
N VAL A 161 -15.39 24.36 6.06
CA VAL A 161 -14.01 24.55 6.51
C VAL A 161 -13.67 23.63 7.68
N ALA A 162 -14.59 23.48 8.65
CA ALA A 162 -14.33 22.67 9.84
C ALA A 162 -14.25 21.18 9.48
N PHE A 163 -15.16 20.73 8.62
CA PHE A 163 -15.17 19.36 8.13
C PHE A 163 -13.93 19.01 7.29
N VAL A 164 -13.50 19.93 6.41
CA VAL A 164 -12.28 19.73 5.61
C VAL A 164 -11.02 19.81 6.48
N ALA A 165 -10.96 20.71 7.46
CA ALA A 165 -9.86 20.78 8.41
C ALA A 165 -9.72 19.47 9.20
N GLN A 166 -10.83 18.89 9.67
CA GLN A 166 -10.81 17.59 10.35
C GLN A 166 -10.24 16.48 9.46
N GLN A 167 -10.59 16.45 8.18
CA GLN A 167 -10.03 15.50 7.21
C GLN A 167 -8.52 15.72 7.03
N LEU A 168 -8.07 16.97 6.87
CA LEU A 168 -6.63 17.29 6.74
C LEU A 168 -5.83 16.82 7.95
N THR A 169 -6.36 17.03 9.17
CA THR A 169 -5.75 16.52 10.40
C THR A 169 -5.75 14.99 10.44
N ALA A 170 -6.85 14.35 10.06
CA ALA A 170 -6.95 12.89 10.03
C ALA A 170 -5.97 12.24 9.02
N TYR A 171 -5.74 12.89 7.87
CA TYR A 171 -4.73 12.48 6.89
C TYR A 171 -3.30 12.90 7.26
N ALA A 172 -3.12 13.57 8.41
CA ALA A 172 -1.84 14.10 8.88
C ALA A 172 -1.14 15.00 7.84
N VAL A 173 -1.89 15.69 6.98
CA VAL A 173 -1.33 16.55 5.92
C VAL A 173 -0.44 17.66 6.51
N PRO A 174 -0.82 18.37 7.59
CA PRO A 174 0.07 19.36 8.20
C PRO A 174 1.39 18.75 8.67
N THR A 175 1.33 17.62 9.37
CA THR A 175 2.53 16.89 9.83
C THR A 175 3.40 16.43 8.67
N LEU A 176 2.79 15.95 7.58
CA LEU A 176 3.51 15.57 6.36
C LEU A 176 4.22 16.79 5.75
N VAL A 177 3.52 17.91 5.59
CA VAL A 177 4.09 19.15 5.05
C VAL A 177 5.21 19.67 5.94
N ASP A 178 5.03 19.68 7.26
CA ASP A 178 6.05 20.09 8.20
C ASP A 178 7.25 19.14 8.18
N THR A 179 7.01 17.83 8.08
CA THR A 179 8.08 16.83 7.92
C THR A 179 8.86 17.13 6.64
N LEU A 180 8.20 17.26 5.49
CA LEU A 180 8.85 17.59 4.22
C LEU A 180 9.63 18.92 4.27
N ARG A 181 9.11 19.93 4.98
CA ARG A 181 9.79 21.22 5.18
C ARG A 181 11.01 21.12 6.09
N VAL A 182 10.91 20.38 7.20
CA VAL A 182 11.94 20.30 8.26
C VAL A 182 13.01 19.27 7.93
N THR A 183 12.63 18.07 7.48
CA THR A 183 13.61 17.07 7.03
C THR A 183 14.29 17.52 5.74
N GLY A 184 13.61 18.38 4.96
CA GLY A 184 14.10 18.84 3.67
C GLY A 184 14.42 17.65 2.79
N ASP A 185 13.47 16.73 2.70
CA ASP A 185 13.65 15.47 1.99
C ASP A 185 14.09 15.76 0.56
N TYR A 186 15.07 14.98 0.13
CA TYR A 186 15.45 14.95 -1.27
C TYR A 186 14.31 14.29 -2.05
N ALA A 187 13.44 15.14 -2.61
CA ALA A 187 12.27 14.75 -3.37
C ALA A 187 12.62 13.83 -4.55
N MET A 188 13.85 13.91 -5.05
CA MET A 188 14.33 13.05 -6.11
C MET A 188 15.68 12.41 -5.80
N SER A 189 15.82 11.14 -6.18
CA SER A 189 17.11 10.45 -6.22
C SER A 189 17.30 9.75 -7.56
N THR A 190 18.44 9.95 -8.19
CA THR A 190 18.81 9.32 -9.47
C THR A 190 20.22 8.77 -9.40
N LEU A 191 20.55 7.79 -10.23
CA LEU A 191 21.93 7.32 -10.36
C LEU A 191 22.78 8.42 -10.98
N ILE A 192 24.03 8.54 -10.53
CA ILE A 192 24.96 9.58 -11.03
C ILE A 192 25.14 9.48 -12.55
N GLY A 193 25.23 8.26 -13.09
CA GLY A 193 25.33 8.02 -14.54
C GLY A 193 24.11 8.48 -15.32
N ASP A 194 22.91 8.11 -14.85
CA ASP A 194 21.65 8.49 -15.50
C ASP A 194 21.44 10.01 -15.46
N PHE A 195 21.77 10.65 -14.33
CA PHE A 195 21.69 12.10 -14.17
C PHE A 195 22.66 12.83 -15.11
N ALA A 196 23.93 12.40 -15.15
CA ALA A 196 24.93 12.98 -16.03
C ALA A 196 24.54 12.85 -17.52
N GLN A 197 23.94 11.73 -17.91
CA GLN A 197 23.44 11.52 -19.26
C GLN A 197 22.23 12.39 -19.59
N ALA A 198 21.25 12.49 -18.67
CA ALA A 198 20.03 13.28 -18.88
C ALA A 198 20.32 14.78 -19.05
N TYR A 199 21.27 15.31 -18.28
CA TYR A 199 21.61 16.74 -18.27
C TYR A 199 22.87 17.10 -19.08
N ALA A 200 23.49 16.13 -19.77
CA ALA A 200 24.61 16.37 -20.67
C ALA A 200 24.36 17.48 -21.73
N PRO A 201 23.16 17.64 -22.31
CA PRO A 201 22.89 18.71 -23.26
C PRO A 201 23.07 20.12 -22.67
N LEU A 202 22.75 20.33 -21.39
CA LEU A 202 22.86 21.64 -20.72
C LEU A 202 24.31 22.12 -20.62
N LEU A 203 25.26 21.20 -20.44
CA LEU A 203 26.69 21.52 -20.43
C LEU A 203 27.25 21.78 -21.83
N SER A 204 26.60 21.28 -22.88
CA SER A 204 27.08 21.44 -24.26
C SER A 204 26.65 22.76 -24.92
N GLY A 205 25.66 23.45 -24.36
CA GLY A 205 25.05 24.65 -24.94
C GLY A 205 25.77 25.98 -24.65
N GLU A 206 26.47 26.10 -23.53
CA GLU A 206 27.16 27.34 -23.14
C GLU A 206 28.59 27.05 -22.66
N GLY A 207 29.57 27.11 -23.56
CA GLY A 207 30.97 27.41 -23.24
C GLY A 207 31.70 26.50 -22.25
N ALA A 208 31.27 25.26 -22.01
CA ALA A 208 31.93 24.38 -21.05
C ALA A 208 33.31 23.93 -21.54
N VAL A 209 34.33 24.34 -20.78
CA VAL A 209 35.75 24.05 -20.98
C VAL A 209 36.01 22.55 -21.04
N ALA A 210 36.76 22.17 -22.06
CA ALA A 210 37.17 20.82 -22.39
C ALA A 210 37.75 20.02 -21.19
N THR A 211 37.17 18.83 -20.99
CA THR A 211 37.82 17.57 -20.59
C THR A 211 39.06 17.68 -19.69
N VAL A 212 38.86 17.49 -18.38
CA VAL A 212 39.89 16.92 -17.50
C VAL A 212 39.55 15.44 -17.29
N ARG A 213 40.47 14.55 -17.63
CA ARG A 213 40.36 13.11 -17.40
C ARG A 213 40.43 12.83 -15.89
N THR A 214 39.28 12.61 -15.27
CA THR A 214 39.15 12.16 -13.88
C THR A 214 38.76 10.68 -13.83
N ALA A 215 39.01 10.03 -12.68
CA ALA A 215 38.74 8.60 -12.49
C ALA A 215 37.25 8.23 -12.60
N ASP A 216 36.34 9.20 -12.40
CA ASP A 216 34.91 9.06 -12.64
C ASP A 216 34.40 10.28 -13.45
N PRO A 217 34.10 10.12 -14.76
CA PRO A 217 33.66 11.22 -15.61
C PRO A 217 32.23 11.68 -15.28
N ALA A 218 31.37 10.77 -14.79
CA ALA A 218 29.98 11.10 -14.48
C ALA A 218 29.91 11.94 -13.20
N ALA A 219 30.62 11.55 -12.14
CA ALA A 219 30.67 12.33 -10.89
C ALA A 219 31.19 13.76 -11.11
N LYS A 220 32.17 13.94 -12.02
CA LYS A 220 32.68 15.27 -12.37
C LYS A 220 31.65 16.11 -13.13
N GLN A 221 30.96 15.52 -14.12
CA GLN A 221 29.89 16.22 -14.84
C GLN A 221 28.77 16.69 -13.90
N VAL A 222 28.44 15.88 -12.89
CA VAL A 222 27.48 16.27 -11.85
C VAL A 222 27.99 17.44 -11.00
N GLN A 223 29.27 17.45 -10.62
CA GLN A 223 29.86 18.59 -9.91
C GLN A 223 29.87 19.87 -10.76
N ASP A 224 30.19 19.76 -12.05
CA ASP A 224 30.18 20.88 -12.99
C ASP A 224 28.77 21.45 -13.16
N LEU A 225 27.74 20.60 -13.25
CA LEU A 225 26.32 21.01 -13.26
C LEU A 225 25.91 21.71 -11.96
N VAL A 226 26.28 21.17 -10.81
CA VAL A 226 25.97 21.78 -9.50
C VAL A 226 26.62 23.16 -9.39
N ALA A 227 27.86 23.31 -9.85
CA ALA A 227 28.55 24.59 -9.87
C ALA A 227 27.88 25.60 -10.83
N TYR A 228 27.51 25.15 -12.03
CA TYR A 228 26.86 25.99 -13.04
C TYR A 228 25.49 26.53 -12.56
N PHE A 229 24.68 25.68 -11.94
CA PHE A 229 23.37 26.07 -11.41
C PHE A 229 23.40 26.64 -9.98
N HIS A 230 24.59 26.89 -9.42
CA HIS A 230 24.79 27.40 -8.06
C HIS A 230 24.03 26.61 -6.97
N LEU A 231 23.95 25.28 -7.13
CA LEU A 231 23.22 24.41 -6.21
C LEU A 231 24.02 24.23 -4.90
N THR A 232 23.42 24.55 -3.76
CA THR A 232 24.11 24.42 -2.46
C THR A 232 24.25 22.95 -2.04
N GLN A 233 25.48 22.51 -1.74
CA GLN A 233 25.78 21.12 -1.37
C GLN A 233 26.07 20.91 0.13
N ALA A 234 26.49 21.96 0.84
CA ALA A 234 26.89 21.88 2.24
C ALA A 234 25.88 22.60 3.14
N ALA A 235 25.55 21.98 4.28
CA ALA A 235 24.91 22.69 5.37
C ALA A 235 25.90 23.73 5.92
N THR A 236 25.51 24.99 5.90
CA THR A 236 26.23 26.07 6.56
C THR A 236 26.04 25.98 8.07
N ASP A 237 27.05 26.39 8.85
CA ASP A 237 26.98 26.41 10.32
C ASP A 237 25.95 27.41 10.88
N ASP A 238 25.34 28.24 10.03
CA ASP A 238 24.25 29.15 10.37
C ASP A 238 22.90 28.40 10.38
N PRO A 239 22.21 28.30 11.54
CA PRO A 239 20.90 27.66 11.63
C PRO A 239 19.79 28.40 10.86
N ALA A 240 20.01 29.64 10.42
CA ALA A 240 19.07 30.41 9.60
C ALA A 240 19.27 30.23 8.08
N ALA A 241 20.36 29.59 7.66
CA ALA A 241 20.70 29.47 6.25
C ALA A 241 19.95 28.30 5.57
N PRO A 242 19.66 28.41 4.25
CA PRO A 242 18.89 27.42 3.53
C PRO A 242 19.63 26.09 3.49
N ALA A 243 18.93 25.02 3.87
CA ALA A 243 19.48 23.67 3.88
C ALA A 243 19.87 23.21 2.45
N PRO A 244 20.89 22.33 2.32
CA PRO A 244 21.56 22.06 1.05
C PRO A 244 20.58 21.49 0.02
N MET A 245 20.56 22.13 -1.15
CA MET A 245 19.68 21.81 -2.28
C MET A 245 20.02 20.46 -2.93
N VAL A 246 21.29 20.02 -2.81
CA VAL A 246 21.80 18.77 -3.40
C VAL A 246 22.65 18.02 -2.38
N ALA A 247 22.54 16.69 -2.36
CA ALA A 247 23.53 15.81 -1.74
C ALA A 247 24.01 14.74 -2.71
N MET A 248 25.32 14.48 -2.69
CA MET A 248 25.93 13.39 -3.45
C MET A 248 26.19 12.22 -2.52
N GLY A 249 25.56 11.07 -2.80
CA GLY A 249 25.92 9.80 -2.21
C GLY A 249 26.98 9.08 -3.06
N ALA A 250 27.32 7.85 -2.67
CA ALA A 250 28.35 7.06 -3.39
C ALA A 250 27.96 6.74 -4.85
N ASN A 251 26.67 6.45 -5.12
CA ASN A 251 26.18 6.05 -6.45
C ASN A 251 25.00 6.88 -6.96
N LYS A 252 24.44 7.75 -6.10
CA LYS A 252 23.22 8.50 -6.37
C LYS A 252 23.39 9.97 -6.04
N ILE A 253 22.75 10.82 -6.82
CA ILE A 253 22.51 12.22 -6.48
C ILE A 253 21.10 12.36 -5.91
N PHE A 254 20.99 13.20 -4.89
CA PHE A 254 19.76 13.50 -4.19
C PHE A 254 19.46 15.00 -4.35
N LEU A 255 18.28 15.32 -4.88
CA LEU A 255 17.86 16.69 -5.23
C LEU A 255 16.62 17.07 -4.41
N ARG A 256 16.62 18.29 -3.89
CA ARG A 256 15.41 18.89 -3.32
C ARG A 256 14.54 19.51 -4.41
N GLU A 257 13.27 19.75 -4.10
CA GLU A 257 12.31 20.35 -5.03
C GLU A 257 12.81 21.64 -5.69
N PRO A 258 13.45 22.61 -4.98
CA PRO A 258 13.96 23.82 -5.64
C PRO A 258 15.11 23.54 -6.61
N ALA A 259 15.93 22.51 -6.36
CA ALA A 259 17.00 22.12 -7.27
C ALA A 259 16.43 21.45 -8.54
N TRP A 260 15.40 20.62 -8.35
CA TRP A 260 14.71 19.97 -9.46
C TRP A 260 14.04 21.00 -10.39
N GLN A 261 13.32 21.97 -9.82
CA GLN A 261 12.66 23.04 -10.60
C GLN A 261 13.62 23.92 -11.40
N LEU A 262 14.89 24.02 -11.01
CA LEU A 262 15.92 24.77 -11.74
C LEU A 262 16.51 23.98 -12.91
N LEU A 263 16.36 22.65 -12.90
CA LEU A 263 16.93 21.74 -13.89
C LEU A 263 15.90 21.32 -14.97
N ASP A 264 14.60 21.47 -14.69
CA ASP A 264 13.47 21.22 -15.61
C ASP A 264 13.22 22.43 -16.53
#